data_AF-A0A0R2D5T7-F1
#
_entry.id   AF-A0A0R2D5T7-F1
#
_cell.length_a   1.000
_cell.length_b   1.000
_cell.length_c   1.000
_cell.angle_alpha   90.00
_cell.angle_beta   90.00
_cell.angle_gamma   90.00
#
_symmetry.space_group_name_H-M   'P 1'
#
loop_
_entity.id
_entity.type
_entity.pdbx_description
1 polymer ?
#
loop_
_entity_poly.entity_id
_entity_poly.type
_entity_poly.pdbx_seq_one_letter_code
_entity_poly.pdbx_strand_id
1 'polypeptide(L)'
;MQKGFMHELEENVLSDSDDAKVFLVPSKKEHLAVKIDKNILGRLKDDEKLEQMLKNLLKMNSKSTTKEVININKRNYRIFL
;
A
#
# COMPACT_ATOMS: atom_id res chain seq x y z
N MET A 1 -14.81 -14.89 -8.62
CA MET A 1 -13.67 -14.87 -7.66
C MET A 1 -13.44 -13.41 -7.30
N GLN A 2 -13.49 -13.05 -6.02
CA GLN A 2 -13.21 -11.66 -5.62
C GLN A 2 -11.77 -11.33 -6.02
N LYS A 3 -11.58 -10.31 -6.85
CA LYS A 3 -10.24 -9.74 -7.06
C LYS A 3 -9.77 -9.25 -5.69
N GLY A 4 -8.65 -9.79 -5.20
CA GLY A 4 -8.10 -9.39 -3.90
C GLY A 4 -7.70 -7.92 -3.93
N PHE A 5 -7.81 -7.22 -2.81
CA PHE A 5 -7.41 -5.81 -2.69
C PHE A 5 -5.97 -5.56 -3.17
N MET A 6 -5.07 -6.53 -2.96
CA MET A 6 -3.69 -6.48 -3.45
C MET A 6 -3.60 -6.51 -4.98
N HIS A 7 -4.50 -7.22 -5.65
CA HIS A 7 -4.57 -7.22 -7.11
C HIS A 7 -5.05 -5.86 -7.64
N GLU A 8 -6.04 -5.25 -6.98
CA GLU A 8 -6.48 -3.89 -7.32
C GLU A 8 -5.38 -2.85 -7.03
N LEU A 9 -4.59 -3.04 -5.97
CA LEU A 9 -3.45 -2.19 -5.64
C LEU A 9 -2.36 -2.28 -6.72
N GLU A 10 -2.05 -3.49 -7.20
CA GLU A 10 -1.08 -3.72 -8.29
C GLU A 10 -1.53 -3.11 -9.63
N GLU A 11 -2.83 -2.99 -9.88
CA GLU A 11 -3.38 -2.29 -11.06
C GLU A 11 -3.21 -0.74 -10.95
N ASN A 12 -2.99 -0.19 -9.75
CA ASN A 12 -2.93 1.24 -9.47
C ASN A 12 -1.48 1.75 -9.21
N VAL A 13 -0.53 1.44 -10.10
CA VAL A 13 0.85 1.92 -10.00
C VAL A 13 0.95 3.41 -10.35
N LEU A 14 1.48 4.21 -9.42
CA LEU A 14 1.79 5.63 -9.64
C LEU A 14 3.20 5.86 -10.17
N SER A 15 4.16 5.04 -9.71
CA SER A 15 5.55 5.14 -10.13
C SER A 15 6.26 3.81 -9.92
N ASP A 16 7.13 3.45 -10.87
CA ASP A 16 8.00 2.28 -10.80
C ASP A 16 9.44 2.76 -10.95
N SER A 17 10.18 2.77 -9.85
CA SER A 17 11.61 3.12 -9.80
C SER A 17 12.45 1.86 -9.59
N ASP A 18 13.76 1.93 -9.85
CA ASP A 18 14.64 0.75 -9.74
C ASP A 18 14.59 0.06 -8.37
N ASP A 19 14.46 0.82 -7.28
CA ASP A 19 14.47 0.27 -5.92
C ASP A 19 13.07 0.01 -5.34
N ALA A 20 12.04 0.72 -5.80
CA ALA A 20 10.73 0.73 -5.17
C ALA A 20 9.59 1.00 -6.16
N LYS A 21 8.41 0.50 -5.83
CA LYS A 21 7.15 0.81 -6.52
C LYS A 21 6.25 1.64 -5.63
N VAL A 22 5.58 2.61 -6.22
CA VAL A 22 4.57 3.43 -5.55
C VAL A 22 3.21 3.06 -6.11
N PHE A 23 2.30 2.66 -5.23
CA PHE A 23 0.93 2.30 -5.55
C PHE A 23 -0.02 3.33 -4.97
N LEU A 24 -1.08 3.65 -5.71
CA LEU A 24 -2.22 4.37 -5.14
C LEU A 24 -3.15 3.34 -4.50
N VAL A 25 -3.46 3.53 -3.22
CA VAL A 25 -4.41 2.66 -2.53
C VAL A 25 -5.82 2.94 -3.06
N PRO A 26 -6.53 1.94 -3.58
CA PRO A 26 -7.86 2.14 -4.15
C PRO A 26 -8.85 2.59 -3.05
N SER A 27 -9.17 3.88 -3.04
CA SER A 27 -10.13 4.49 -2.12
C SER A 27 -10.91 5.61 -2.81
N LYS A 28 -12.21 5.69 -2.51
CA LYS A 28 -13.10 6.73 -3.07
C LYS A 28 -13.04 8.06 -2.31
N LYS A 29 -12.44 8.07 -1.12
CA LYS A 29 -12.51 9.22 -0.20
C LYS A 29 -11.19 9.95 -0.02
N GLU A 30 -10.06 9.26 -0.21
CA GLU A 30 -8.75 9.74 0.23
C GLU A 30 -7.63 9.30 -0.71
N HIS A 31 -6.62 10.15 -0.88
CA HIS A 31 -5.42 9.85 -1.65
C HIS A 31 -4.32 9.33 -0.71
N LEU A 32 -4.28 8.02 -0.54
CA LEU A 32 -3.20 7.31 0.14
C LEU A 32 -2.32 6.64 -0.91
N ALA A 33 -1.03 6.92 -0.89
CA ALA A 33 -0.04 6.20 -1.69
C ALA A 33 0.83 5.33 -0.78
N VAL A 34 1.28 4.19 -1.30
CA VAL A 34 2.17 3.28 -0.60
C VAL A 34 3.39 3.06 -1.48
N LYS A 35 4.57 3.42 -0.98
CA LYS A 35 5.85 3.11 -1.57
C LYS A 35 6.37 1.81 -0.96
N ILE A 36 6.69 0.80 -1.77
CA ILE A 36 7.18 -0.50 -1.35
C ILE A 36 8.49 -0.82 -2.06
N ASP A 37 9.54 -1.15 -1.30
CA ASP A 37 10.79 -1.65 -1.88
C ASP A 37 10.55 -2.96 -2.67
N LYS A 38 11.08 -3.05 -3.90
CA LYS A 38 10.91 -4.25 -4.74
C LYS A 38 11.44 -5.52 -4.07
N ASN A 39 12.46 -5.36 -3.25
CA ASN A 39 13.14 -6.41 -2.48
C ASN A 39 12.21 -7.16 -1.50
N ILE A 40 11.11 -6.53 -1.08
CA ILE A 40 10.12 -7.09 -0.17
C ILE A 40 8.73 -7.18 -0.78
N LEU A 41 8.48 -6.53 -1.92
CA LEU A 41 7.19 -6.55 -2.62
C LEU A 41 6.68 -7.98 -2.85
N GLY A 42 7.56 -8.89 -3.27
CA GLY A 42 7.22 -10.31 -3.46
C GLY A 42 6.84 -11.04 -2.18
N ARG A 43 7.25 -10.55 -1.00
CA ARG A 43 6.88 -11.12 0.31
C ARG A 43 5.54 -10.60 0.83
N LEU A 44 5.06 -9.50 0.27
CA LEU A 44 3.85 -8.80 0.72
C LEU A 44 2.63 -9.12 -0.15
N LYS A 45 2.79 -9.81 -1.29
CA LYS A 45 1.71 -10.04 -2.29
C LYS A 45 0.45 -10.70 -1.72
N ASP A 46 0.59 -11.54 -0.70
CA ASP A 46 -0.53 -12.29 -0.08
C ASP A 46 -0.71 -11.95 1.40
N ASP A 47 -0.25 -10.77 1.83
CA ASP A 47 -0.26 -10.40 3.24
C ASP A 47 -1.59 -9.75 3.67
N GLU A 48 -2.45 -10.53 4.33
CA GLU A 48 -3.73 -10.05 4.87
C GLU A 48 -3.56 -8.95 5.92
N LYS A 49 -2.45 -8.93 6.68
CA LYS A 49 -2.19 -7.87 7.68
C LYS A 49 -1.91 -6.54 6.99
N LEU A 50 -1.15 -6.56 5.90
CA LEU A 50 -0.90 -5.36 5.11
C LEU A 50 -2.21 -4.81 4.54
N GLU A 51 -3.06 -5.65 3.96
CA GLU A 51 -4.38 -5.26 3.48
C GLU A 51 -5.23 -4.63 4.60
N GLN A 52 -5.31 -5.30 5.76
CA GLN A 52 -6.12 -4.83 6.88
C GLN A 52 -5.60 -3.50 7.45
N MET A 53 -4.28 -3.33 7.52
CA MET A 53 -3.66 -2.08 7.95
C MET A 53 -3.96 -0.94 6.97
N LEU A 54 -3.76 -1.15 5.66
CA LEU A 54 -4.06 -0.12 4.65
C LEU A 54 -5.53 0.29 4.71
N LYS A 55 -6.45 -0.67 4.86
CA LYS A 55 -7.87 -0.39 5.08
C LYS A 55 -8.12 0.39 6.37
N ASN A 56 -7.41 0.11 7.46
CA ASN A 56 -7.54 0.84 8.71
C ASN A 56 -7.02 2.28 8.58
N LEU A 57 -5.90 2.48 7.89
CA LEU A 57 -5.34 3.81 7.63
C LEU A 57 -6.30 4.65 6.77
N LEU A 58 -6.92 4.06 5.75
CA LEU A 58 -7.99 4.70 4.97
C LEU A 58 -9.26 5.02 5.77
N LYS A 59 -9.48 4.38 6.93
CA LYS A 59 -10.60 4.71 7.83
C LYS A 59 -10.20 5.79 8.85
N MET A 60 -8.92 5.82 9.22
CA MET A 60 -8.38 6.71 10.24
C MET A 60 -7.95 8.07 9.67
N ASN A 61 -7.58 8.15 8.40
CA ASN A 61 -7.33 9.44 7.80
C ASN A 61 -8.62 10.28 7.88
N SER A 62 -8.44 11.50 8.39
CA SER A 62 -9.50 12.48 8.50
C SER A 62 -9.41 13.39 7.28
N LYS A 63 -10.53 14.03 6.93
CA LYS A 63 -10.70 14.94 5.76
C LYS A 63 -9.62 16.03 5.60
N SER A 64 -8.75 16.23 6.59
CA SER A 64 -7.64 17.19 6.58
C SER A 64 -6.35 16.68 5.93
N THR A 65 -6.15 15.37 5.77
CA THR A 65 -4.91 14.83 5.19
C THR A 65 -5.14 14.56 3.71
N THR A 66 -4.71 15.49 2.85
CA THR A 66 -5.00 15.44 1.41
C THR A 66 -4.08 14.50 0.64
N LYS A 67 -2.88 14.21 1.15
CA LYS A 67 -1.93 13.23 0.58
C LYS A 67 -1.06 12.63 1.67
N GLU A 68 -1.14 11.32 1.86
CA GLU A 68 -0.24 10.56 2.72
C GLU A 68 0.50 9.50 1.90
N VAL A 69 1.80 9.34 2.17
CA VAL A 69 2.64 8.32 1.52
C VAL A 69 3.23 7.42 2.60
N ILE A 70 2.78 6.16 2.65
CA ILE A 70 3.35 5.15 3.54
C ILE A 70 4.56 4.55 2.85
N ASN A 71 5.71 4.56 3.51
CA ASN A 71 6.92 3.94 2.98
C ASN A 71 7.16 2.59 3.67
N ILE A 72 7.21 1.51 2.89
CA ILE A 72 7.43 0.14 3.33
C ILE A 72 8.77 -0.32 2.75
N ASN A 73 9.73 -0.54 3.63
CA ASN A 73 11.10 -0.90 3.32
C ASN A 73 11.58 -2.07 4.18
N LYS A 74 12.77 -2.60 3.88
CA LYS A 74 13.32 -3.76 4.60
C LYS A 74 13.49 -3.57 6.12
N ARG A 75 13.48 -2.35 6.65
CA ARG A 75 13.60 -2.09 8.10
C ARG A 75 12.25 -2.17 8.81
N ASN A 76 11.19 -1.65 8.18
CA ASN A 76 9.86 -1.58 8.80
C ASN A 76 8.91 -2.69 8.31
N TYR A 77 9.26 -3.46 7.28
CA TYR A 77 8.36 -4.49 6.76
C TYR A 77 8.02 -5.59 7.78
N ARG A 78 8.87 -5.78 8.79
CA ARG A 78 8.63 -6.71 9.90
C ARG A 78 7.38 -6.37 10.72
N ILE A 79 6.91 -5.13 10.65
CA ILE A 79 5.64 -4.71 11.26
C ILE A 79 4.45 -5.34 10.53
N PHE A 80 4.65 -5.71 9.26
CA PHE A 80 3.63 -6.31 8.40
C PHE A 80 3.69 -7.84 8.37
N LEU A 81 4.77 -8.49 8.86
CA LEU A 81 4.86 -9.94 9.06
C LEU A 81 3.99 -10.42 10.25
#